data_AF-A0A817M2U6-F1
#
_entry.id   AF-A0A817M2U6-F1
#
_cell.length_a   1.000
_cell.length_b   1.000
_cell.length_c   1.000
_cell.angle_alpha   90.00
_cell.angle_beta   90.00
_cell.angle_gamma   90.00
#
_symmetry.space_group_name_H-M   'P 1'
#
loop_
_entity.id
_entity.type
_entity.pdbx_description
1 polymer ?
#
loop_
_entity_poly.entity_id
_entity_poly.type
_entity_poly.pdbx_seq_one_letter_code
_entity_poly.pdbx_strand_id
1 'polypeptide(L)'
;MEAVNLLSSNKYTEKQIGYLFISVIMNSSTEMKQLIIQNIRNDIQSRNPIFINLALQCVANIGDKEMATAFTNEIPRLLISGDTIDPVKQSAALCLLRLHRTSSDSLQLNTEWTARIIHLLNDQHLVKRFLLITNRKQKRNDRLFFQGVATAAVSLIDALVKRNPDEYKGCVNLAVSRLSRIVTSSYTDFQDYTYYFVPAPWLCVKLLRLLQNYPPPDDPSVRSRLNECLDTILNKAQEPLKSKKVQHSNARNAVLFEAINLIIHMDCESSLLVRACNQLGQFLQNRETNLRYLALESMCLLATSEFSHEAVKKHQETVINALKSERDVSVRQRAVDLLYAMCDRSNAEDIVQEMLTYLETADYTIREEMVKIVLLIFK
;
A
#
# COMPACT_ATOMS: atom_id res chain seq x y z
N MET A 1 -37.68 10.89 -4.12
CA MET A 1 -37.85 11.09 -5.56
C MET A 1 -37.18 12.37 -6.06
N GLU A 2 -37.31 13.52 -5.38
CA GLU A 2 -36.67 14.77 -5.81
C GLU A 2 -35.14 14.67 -5.98
N ALA A 3 -34.44 13.95 -5.11
CA ALA A 3 -33.00 13.71 -5.26
C ALA A 3 -32.63 12.94 -6.54
N VAL A 4 -33.51 12.06 -7.04
CA VAL A 4 -33.31 11.34 -8.31
C VAL A 4 -33.52 12.28 -9.49
N ASN A 5 -34.42 13.27 -9.39
CA ASN A 5 -34.59 14.29 -10.43
C ASN A 5 -33.32 15.17 -10.57
N LEU A 6 -32.62 15.42 -9.48
CA LEU A 6 -31.34 16.15 -9.50
C LEU A 6 -30.26 15.40 -10.29
N LEU A 7 -30.32 14.06 -10.36
CA LEU A 7 -29.39 13.27 -11.17
C LEU A 7 -29.54 13.53 -12.66
N SER A 8 -30.71 13.96 -13.14
CA SER A 8 -30.93 14.24 -14.56
C SER A 8 -30.58 15.69 -14.96
N SER A 9 -30.18 16.54 -14.01
CA SER A 9 -29.86 17.95 -14.28
C SER A 9 -28.58 18.11 -15.08
N ASN A 10 -28.50 19.12 -15.96
CA ASN A 10 -27.25 19.46 -16.67
C ASN A 10 -26.29 20.31 -15.83
N LYS A 11 -26.70 20.75 -14.63
CA LYS A 11 -25.84 21.56 -13.75
C LYS A 11 -25.04 20.66 -12.82
N TYR A 12 -23.73 20.90 -12.79
CA TYR A 12 -22.80 20.16 -11.94
C TYR A 12 -23.21 20.17 -10.46
N THR A 13 -23.54 21.34 -9.90
CA THR A 13 -23.88 21.50 -8.47
C THR A 13 -25.14 20.72 -8.09
N GLU A 14 -26.14 20.71 -8.95
CA GLU A 14 -27.40 19.97 -8.74
C GLU A 14 -27.13 18.45 -8.78
N LYS A 15 -26.41 17.96 -9.81
CA LYS A 15 -26.00 16.55 -9.89
C LYS A 15 -25.13 16.13 -8.70
N GLN A 16 -24.18 16.96 -8.29
CA GLN A 16 -23.27 16.66 -7.17
C GLN A 16 -24.06 16.46 -5.87
N ILE A 17 -25.02 17.35 -5.57
CA ILE A 17 -25.89 17.23 -4.39
C ILE A 17 -26.76 15.98 -4.49
N GLY A 18 -27.34 15.71 -5.67
CA GLY A 18 -28.13 14.50 -5.92
C GLY A 18 -27.34 13.20 -5.66
N TYR A 19 -26.15 13.09 -6.23
CA TYR A 19 -25.26 11.94 -6.06
C TYR A 19 -24.77 11.78 -4.61
N LEU A 20 -24.47 12.88 -3.92
CA LEU A 20 -24.08 12.84 -2.51
C LEU A 20 -25.23 12.36 -1.63
N PHE A 21 -26.43 12.92 -1.82
CA PHE A 21 -27.62 12.56 -1.07
C PHE A 21 -27.93 11.06 -1.21
N ILE A 22 -27.90 10.55 -2.45
CA ILE A 22 -28.16 9.14 -2.73
C ILE A 22 -27.07 8.24 -2.14
N SER A 23 -25.80 8.65 -2.18
CA SER A 23 -24.70 7.87 -1.60
C SER A 23 -24.79 7.71 -0.08
N VAL A 24 -25.42 8.65 0.64
CA VAL A 24 -25.53 8.64 2.11
C VAL A 24 -26.83 7.97 2.60
N ILE A 25 -27.95 8.23 1.92
CA ILE A 25 -29.30 7.90 2.43
C ILE A 25 -29.87 6.63 1.78
N MET A 26 -29.05 5.85 1.06
CA MET A 26 -29.49 4.62 0.38
C MET A 26 -29.95 3.53 1.37
N ASN A 27 -31.22 3.64 1.77
CA ASN A 27 -32.02 2.60 2.38
C ASN A 27 -33.41 2.70 1.74
N SER A 28 -33.58 2.17 0.52
CA SER A 28 -34.82 2.35 -0.25
C SER A 28 -35.06 1.29 -1.31
N SER A 29 -36.34 1.11 -1.62
CA SER A 29 -37.01 0.15 -2.52
C SER A 29 -36.30 -0.16 -3.85
N THR A 30 -36.56 -1.36 -4.38
CA THR A 30 -36.03 -1.88 -5.66
C THR A 30 -36.24 -0.93 -6.85
N GLU A 31 -37.38 -0.24 -6.92
CA GLU A 31 -37.68 0.71 -8.00
C GLU A 31 -36.74 1.93 -8.02
N MET A 32 -36.41 2.48 -6.84
CA MET A 32 -35.52 3.63 -6.75
C MET A 32 -34.09 3.27 -7.19
N LYS A 33 -33.64 2.05 -6.86
CA LYS A 33 -32.33 1.54 -7.29
C LYS A 33 -32.23 1.41 -8.79
N GLN A 34 -33.25 0.88 -9.47
CA GLN A 34 -33.25 0.75 -10.92
C GLN A 34 -33.16 2.11 -11.63
N LEU A 35 -33.88 3.12 -11.13
CA LEU A 35 -33.80 4.49 -11.65
C LEU A 35 -32.41 5.11 -11.44
N ILE A 36 -31.79 4.88 -10.29
CA ILE A 36 -30.43 5.35 -9.99
C ILE A 36 -29.43 4.68 -10.94
N ILE A 37 -29.50 3.36 -11.11
CA ILE A 37 -28.64 2.59 -12.02
C ILE A 37 -28.76 3.13 -13.46
N GLN A 38 -29.98 3.43 -13.92
CA GLN A 38 -30.17 3.96 -15.26
C GLN A 38 -29.56 5.36 -15.43
N ASN A 39 -29.70 6.26 -14.45
CA ASN A 39 -29.09 7.59 -14.50
C ASN A 39 -27.56 7.53 -14.45
N ILE A 40 -27.00 6.65 -13.61
CA ILE A 40 -25.56 6.40 -13.56
C ILE A 40 -25.05 5.90 -14.92
N ARG A 41 -25.78 4.97 -15.57
CA ARG A 41 -25.42 4.47 -16.90
C ARG A 41 -25.40 5.59 -17.95
N ASN A 42 -26.40 6.47 -17.93
CA ASN A 42 -26.45 7.62 -18.84
C ASN A 42 -25.23 8.55 -18.64
N ASP A 43 -24.84 8.80 -17.39
CA ASP A 43 -23.69 9.66 -17.06
C ASP A 43 -22.34 8.99 -17.40
N ILE A 44 -22.22 7.67 -17.22
CA ILE A 44 -21.06 6.86 -17.62
C ILE A 44 -20.85 6.90 -19.14
N GLN A 45 -21.94 6.90 -19.92
CA GLN A 45 -21.90 6.98 -21.38
C GLN A 45 -21.77 8.42 -21.90
N SER A 46 -21.88 9.41 -21.02
CA SER A 46 -21.73 10.81 -21.40
C SER A 46 -20.30 11.14 -21.82
N ARG A 47 -20.12 12.21 -22.61
CA ARG A 47 -18.76 12.70 -22.96
C ARG A 47 -18.15 13.58 -21.87
N ASN A 48 -18.90 13.91 -20.81
CA ASN A 48 -18.44 14.82 -19.77
C ASN A 48 -17.68 14.06 -18.67
N PRO A 49 -16.35 14.22 -18.56
CA PRO A 49 -15.56 13.47 -17.58
C PRO A 49 -15.94 13.79 -16.12
N ILE A 50 -16.53 14.96 -15.85
CA ILE A 50 -16.97 15.34 -14.51
C ILE A 50 -18.18 14.49 -14.12
N PHE A 51 -19.14 14.31 -15.03
CA PHE A 51 -20.34 13.50 -14.77
C PHE A 51 -20.00 12.02 -14.67
N ILE A 52 -19.10 11.52 -15.53
CA ILE A 52 -18.58 10.16 -15.40
C ILE A 52 -17.94 9.94 -14.02
N ASN A 53 -17.12 10.89 -13.53
CA ASN A 53 -16.49 10.76 -12.21
C ASN A 53 -17.51 10.78 -11.07
N LEU A 54 -18.53 11.64 -11.10
CA LEU A 54 -19.60 11.64 -10.09
C LEU A 54 -20.34 10.30 -10.07
N ALA A 55 -20.65 9.75 -11.24
CA ALA A 55 -21.30 8.45 -11.39
C ALA A 55 -20.42 7.32 -10.83
N LEU A 56 -19.14 7.27 -11.20
CA LEU A 56 -18.18 6.26 -10.70
C LEU A 56 -17.97 6.34 -9.18
N GLN A 57 -17.91 7.55 -8.62
CA GLN A 57 -17.81 7.76 -7.17
C GLN A 57 -19.08 7.29 -6.45
N CYS A 58 -20.26 7.56 -7.01
CA CYS A 58 -21.52 7.07 -6.45
C CYS A 58 -21.56 5.53 -6.43
N VAL A 59 -21.19 4.88 -7.54
CA VAL A 59 -21.08 3.41 -7.60
C VAL A 59 -20.08 2.88 -6.58
N ALA A 60 -18.93 3.52 -6.42
CA ALA A 60 -17.92 3.10 -5.45
C ALA A 60 -18.35 3.31 -3.98
N ASN A 61 -19.11 4.35 -3.68
CA ASN A 61 -19.60 4.61 -2.32
C ASN A 61 -20.71 3.65 -1.91
N ILE A 62 -21.65 3.37 -2.82
CA ILE A 62 -22.76 2.46 -2.59
C ILE A 62 -22.27 1.01 -2.63
N GLY A 63 -21.73 0.59 -3.78
CA GLY A 63 -21.11 -0.72 -3.99
C GLY A 63 -21.97 -1.90 -3.56
N ASP A 64 -23.23 -1.97 -4.00
CA ASP A 64 -24.12 -3.12 -3.77
C ASP A 64 -24.00 -4.18 -4.89
N LYS A 65 -24.57 -5.38 -4.65
CA LYS A 65 -24.49 -6.50 -5.61
C LYS A 65 -25.19 -6.17 -6.94
N GLU A 66 -26.29 -5.44 -6.90
CA GLU A 66 -27.04 -5.03 -8.10
C GLU A 66 -26.19 -4.09 -8.97
N MET A 67 -25.59 -3.05 -8.39
CA MET A 67 -24.67 -2.16 -9.11
C MET A 67 -23.47 -2.91 -9.67
N ALA A 68 -22.92 -3.86 -8.90
CA ALA A 68 -21.81 -4.67 -9.41
C ALA A 68 -22.21 -5.43 -10.67
N THR A 69 -23.37 -6.12 -10.66
CA THR A 69 -23.87 -6.81 -11.85
C THR A 69 -24.20 -5.85 -13.00
N ALA A 70 -24.74 -4.67 -12.72
CA ALA A 70 -25.13 -3.70 -13.74
C ALA A 70 -23.95 -3.07 -14.47
N PHE A 71 -22.81 -2.88 -13.79
CA PHE A 71 -21.64 -2.17 -14.32
C PHE A 71 -20.39 -3.04 -14.53
N THR A 72 -20.52 -4.38 -14.40
CA THR A 72 -19.43 -5.36 -14.57
C THR A 72 -18.64 -5.17 -15.86
N ASN A 73 -19.31 -4.80 -16.96
CA ASN A 73 -18.67 -4.63 -18.28
C ASN A 73 -18.30 -3.19 -18.63
N GLU A 74 -19.04 -2.20 -18.11
CA GLU A 74 -18.87 -0.80 -18.48
C GLU A 74 -17.62 -0.19 -17.83
N ILE A 75 -17.37 -0.52 -16.56
CA ILE A 75 -16.25 0.05 -15.80
C ILE A 75 -14.88 -0.46 -16.30
N PRO A 76 -14.65 -1.76 -16.53
CA PRO A 76 -13.38 -2.22 -17.13
C PRO A 76 -13.12 -1.62 -18.51
N ARG A 77 -14.18 -1.46 -19.34
CA ARG A 77 -14.06 -0.79 -20.65
C ARG A 77 -13.63 0.66 -20.51
N LEU A 78 -14.21 1.41 -19.57
CA LEU A 78 -13.79 2.78 -19.28
C LEU A 78 -12.32 2.86 -18.82
N LEU A 79 -11.89 1.93 -17.97
CA LEU A 79 -10.52 1.89 -17.45
C LEU A 79 -9.48 1.67 -18.57
N ILE A 80 -9.81 0.82 -19.52
CA ILE A 80 -8.91 0.33 -20.56
C ILE A 80 -8.91 1.24 -21.81
N SER A 81 -9.97 2.01 -22.03
CA SER A 81 -10.12 2.82 -23.23
C SER A 81 -8.96 3.82 -23.42
N GLY A 82 -8.50 3.97 -24.67
CA GLY A 82 -7.47 4.97 -25.03
C GLY A 82 -7.98 6.41 -25.01
N ASP A 83 -9.30 6.58 -25.13
CA ASP A 83 -9.99 7.88 -25.24
C ASP A 83 -10.40 8.44 -23.88
N THR A 84 -10.40 7.61 -22.82
CA THR A 84 -10.73 8.05 -21.47
C THR A 84 -9.55 8.81 -20.85
N ILE A 85 -9.86 9.95 -20.24
CA ILE A 85 -8.87 10.78 -19.56
C ILE A 85 -8.41 10.14 -18.25
N ASP A 86 -7.20 10.49 -17.82
CA ASP A 86 -6.56 9.88 -16.65
C ASP A 86 -7.35 9.98 -15.33
N PRO A 87 -8.00 11.11 -14.97
CA PRO A 87 -8.84 11.16 -13.76
C PRO A 87 -9.99 10.15 -13.76
N VAL A 88 -10.59 9.90 -14.94
CA VAL A 88 -11.66 8.90 -15.07
C VAL A 88 -11.10 7.50 -14.90
N LYS A 89 -9.90 7.20 -15.43
CA LYS A 89 -9.22 5.91 -15.23
C LYS A 89 -8.90 5.65 -13.76
N GLN A 90 -8.46 6.67 -13.02
CA GLN A 90 -8.23 6.57 -11.58
C GLN A 90 -9.49 6.16 -10.83
N SER A 91 -10.58 6.89 -11.05
CA SER A 91 -11.88 6.60 -10.44
C SER A 91 -12.42 5.24 -10.86
N ALA A 92 -12.28 4.87 -12.14
CA ALA A 92 -12.72 3.58 -12.67
C ALA A 92 -11.96 2.40 -12.05
N ALA A 93 -10.64 2.51 -11.88
CA ALA A 93 -9.83 1.47 -11.23
C ALA A 93 -10.25 1.25 -9.77
N LEU A 94 -10.47 2.32 -9.00
CA LEU A 94 -10.92 2.22 -7.60
C LEU A 94 -12.39 1.77 -7.48
N CYS A 95 -13.24 2.19 -8.42
CA CYS A 95 -14.62 1.72 -8.51
C CYS A 95 -14.65 0.21 -8.79
N LEU A 96 -13.87 -0.26 -9.75
CA LEU A 96 -13.73 -1.70 -10.05
C LEU A 96 -13.19 -2.48 -8.85
N LEU A 97 -12.20 -1.92 -8.14
CA LEU A 97 -11.68 -2.51 -6.90
C LEU A 97 -12.77 -2.65 -5.83
N ARG A 98 -13.63 -1.64 -5.66
CA ARG A 98 -14.76 -1.73 -4.73
C ARG A 98 -15.72 -2.83 -5.14
N LEU A 99 -16.13 -2.86 -6.41
CA LEU A 99 -17.06 -3.88 -6.91
C LEU A 99 -16.47 -5.29 -6.75
N HIS A 100 -15.17 -5.46 -6.96
CA HIS A 100 -14.46 -6.71 -6.73
C HIS A 100 -14.53 -7.18 -5.27
N ARG A 101 -14.42 -6.25 -4.32
CA ARG A 101 -14.55 -6.56 -2.88
C ARG A 101 -15.99 -6.87 -2.48
N THR A 102 -17.00 -6.29 -3.13
CA THR A 102 -18.42 -6.54 -2.83
C THR A 102 -18.90 -7.88 -3.40
N SER A 103 -18.60 -8.15 -4.67
CA SER A 103 -19.09 -9.32 -5.39
C SER A 103 -17.97 -9.85 -6.28
N SER A 104 -17.10 -10.64 -5.65
CA SER A 104 -15.93 -11.20 -6.31
C SER A 104 -16.32 -12.19 -7.42
N ASP A 105 -17.47 -12.88 -7.30
CA ASP A 105 -17.90 -13.93 -8.23
C ASP A 105 -18.50 -13.44 -9.55
N SER A 106 -19.03 -12.21 -9.59
CA SER A 106 -19.62 -11.63 -10.80
C SER A 106 -18.57 -11.00 -11.73
N LEU A 107 -17.38 -10.69 -11.23
CA LEU A 107 -16.31 -10.03 -11.97
C LEU A 107 -15.35 -11.07 -12.57
N GLN A 108 -15.76 -11.66 -13.68
CA GLN A 108 -14.86 -12.42 -14.54
C GLN A 108 -14.18 -11.45 -15.52
N LEU A 109 -12.95 -11.05 -15.21
CA LEU A 109 -12.15 -10.24 -16.13
C LEU A 109 -11.54 -11.15 -17.19
N ASN A 110 -11.80 -10.85 -18.47
CA ASN A 110 -11.18 -11.59 -19.57
C ASN A 110 -9.66 -11.35 -19.59
N THR A 111 -8.90 -12.29 -20.15
CA THR A 111 -7.43 -12.24 -20.26
C THR A 111 -6.92 -10.95 -20.93
N GLU A 112 -7.64 -10.43 -21.92
CA GLU A 112 -7.30 -9.15 -22.57
C GLU A 112 -7.37 -7.95 -21.63
N TRP A 113 -8.35 -7.93 -20.71
CA TRP A 113 -8.49 -6.86 -19.74
C TRP A 113 -7.39 -6.93 -18.70
N THR A 114 -7.06 -8.12 -18.22
CA THR A 114 -5.95 -8.38 -17.31
C THR A 114 -4.63 -7.82 -17.87
N ALA A 115 -4.29 -8.16 -19.12
CA ALA A 115 -3.06 -7.67 -19.76
C ALA A 115 -3.01 -6.14 -19.85
N ARG A 116 -4.14 -5.49 -20.21
CA ARG A 116 -4.21 -4.02 -20.32
C ARG A 116 -4.19 -3.32 -18.97
N ILE A 117 -4.80 -3.90 -17.93
CA ILE A 117 -4.73 -3.41 -16.54
C ILE A 117 -3.30 -3.46 -16.02
N ILE A 118 -2.59 -4.58 -16.24
CA ILE A 118 -1.16 -4.71 -15.90
C ILE A 118 -0.34 -3.63 -16.61
N HIS A 119 -0.63 -3.37 -17.89
CA HIS A 119 0.06 -2.35 -18.68
C HIS A 119 -0.19 -0.91 -18.21
N LEU A 120 -1.21 -0.64 -17.38
CA LEU A 120 -1.37 0.68 -16.71
C LEU A 120 -0.22 0.98 -15.75
N LEU A 121 0.53 -0.05 -15.31
CA LEU A 121 1.76 0.13 -14.56
C LEU A 121 2.92 0.64 -15.44
N ASN A 122 2.84 0.47 -16.77
CA ASN A 122 3.90 0.84 -17.68
C ASN A 122 3.79 2.30 -18.14
N ASP A 123 4.86 3.05 -17.92
CA ASP A 123 5.00 4.47 -18.26
C ASP A 123 5.24 4.70 -19.77
N GLN A 124 5.59 3.65 -20.53
CA GLN A 124 6.01 3.79 -21.94
C GLN A 124 4.90 4.30 -22.89
N HIS A 125 3.61 4.05 -22.59
CA HIS A 125 2.55 4.56 -23.46
C HIS A 125 2.47 6.08 -23.48
N LEU A 126 2.91 6.75 -22.41
CA LEU A 126 3.01 8.20 -22.39
C LEU A 126 4.30 8.68 -23.03
N VAL A 127 5.46 8.03 -22.87
CA VAL A 127 6.69 8.49 -23.53
C VAL A 127 6.54 8.50 -25.06
N LYS A 128 5.90 7.48 -25.65
CA LYS A 128 5.61 7.46 -27.10
C LYS A 128 4.50 8.44 -27.51
N ARG A 129 3.41 8.59 -26.75
CA ARG A 129 2.35 9.58 -27.02
C ARG A 129 2.86 11.03 -26.85
N PHE A 130 3.83 11.24 -25.95
CA PHE A 130 4.47 12.53 -25.67
C PHE A 130 5.60 12.91 -26.62
N LEU A 131 6.25 11.93 -27.27
CA LEU A 131 7.30 12.26 -28.24
C LEU A 131 6.71 12.83 -29.53
N LEU A 132 5.44 12.57 -29.83
CA LEU A 132 4.86 12.89 -31.13
C LEU A 132 3.99 14.15 -31.18
N ILE A 133 3.42 14.69 -30.07
CA ILE A 133 2.29 15.63 -30.24
C ILE A 133 2.26 16.92 -29.37
N THR A 134 3.01 17.11 -28.27
CA THR A 134 2.65 18.21 -27.33
C THR A 134 3.77 19.15 -26.87
N ASN A 135 3.42 20.45 -26.80
CA ASN A 135 4.15 21.55 -26.14
C ASN A 135 4.61 21.20 -24.71
N ARG A 136 5.77 21.75 -24.29
CA ARG A 136 6.41 21.49 -22.98
C ARG A 136 5.51 21.68 -21.75
N LYS A 137 4.50 22.58 -21.80
CA LYS A 137 3.53 22.80 -20.69
C LYS A 137 2.51 21.67 -20.55
N GLN A 138 1.95 21.18 -21.67
CA GLN A 138 1.05 20.01 -21.66
C GLN A 138 1.82 18.74 -21.24
N LYS A 139 3.11 18.69 -21.57
CA LYS A 139 4.03 17.62 -21.16
C LYS A 139 4.25 17.44 -19.66
N ARG A 140 4.04 18.50 -18.87
CA ARG A 140 4.01 18.41 -17.42
C ARG A 140 2.65 17.89 -16.93
N ASN A 141 1.55 18.42 -17.46
CA ASN A 141 0.20 18.09 -17.00
C ASN A 141 -0.21 16.62 -17.25
N ASP A 142 0.13 15.99 -18.39
CA ASP A 142 -0.28 14.58 -18.58
C ASP A 142 0.69 13.57 -17.92
N ARG A 143 1.95 13.97 -17.63
CA ARG A 143 2.85 13.17 -16.76
C ARG A 143 2.37 13.18 -15.31
N LEU A 144 1.72 14.27 -14.90
CA LEU A 144 1.10 14.45 -13.59
C LEU A 144 -0.08 13.49 -13.38
N PHE A 145 -1.04 13.35 -14.30
CA PHE A 145 -2.19 12.46 -13.99
C PHE A 145 -1.86 10.95 -14.00
N PHE A 146 -0.78 10.55 -14.69
CA PHE A 146 -0.44 9.14 -14.85
C PHE A 146 0.03 8.43 -13.57
N GLN A 147 0.72 9.15 -12.68
CA GLN A 147 1.18 8.55 -11.43
C GLN A 147 -0.01 8.22 -10.50
N GLY A 148 -1.08 9.03 -10.56
CA GLY A 148 -2.34 8.71 -9.92
C GLY A 148 -3.03 7.48 -10.54
N VAL A 149 -3.02 7.35 -11.87
CA VAL A 149 -3.56 6.15 -12.57
C VAL A 149 -2.84 4.91 -12.10
N ALA A 150 -1.51 4.96 -12.02
CA ALA A 150 -0.72 3.84 -11.52
C ALA A 150 -0.99 3.51 -10.05
N THR A 151 -1.13 4.52 -9.20
CA THR A 151 -1.47 4.33 -7.78
C THR A 151 -2.81 3.60 -7.62
N ALA A 152 -3.80 3.98 -8.42
CA ALA A 152 -5.10 3.31 -8.47
C ALA A 152 -4.99 1.89 -9.06
N ALA A 153 -4.26 1.72 -10.16
CA ALA A 153 -4.06 0.43 -10.83
C ALA A 153 -3.32 -0.58 -9.94
N VAL A 154 -2.26 -0.18 -9.23
CA VAL A 154 -1.56 -1.05 -8.27
C VAL A 154 -2.52 -1.52 -7.18
N SER A 155 -3.41 -0.65 -6.69
CA SER A 155 -4.39 -1.00 -5.65
C SER A 155 -5.42 -2.01 -6.14
N LEU A 156 -5.82 -1.90 -7.41
CA LEU A 156 -6.69 -2.86 -8.08
C LEU A 156 -5.98 -4.21 -8.28
N ILE A 157 -4.76 -4.19 -8.82
CA ILE A 157 -3.95 -5.39 -9.06
C ILE A 157 -3.68 -6.12 -7.75
N ASP A 158 -3.29 -5.43 -6.66
CA ASP A 158 -3.06 -6.05 -5.35
C ASP A 158 -4.26 -6.86 -4.84
N ALA A 159 -5.49 -6.41 -5.11
CA ALA A 159 -6.68 -7.15 -4.73
C ALA A 159 -6.95 -8.35 -5.66
N LEU A 160 -6.70 -8.20 -6.96
CA LEU A 160 -6.94 -9.26 -7.95
C LEU A 160 -5.93 -10.40 -7.82
N VAL A 161 -4.66 -10.08 -7.54
CA VAL A 161 -3.56 -11.05 -7.36
C VAL A 161 -3.86 -12.05 -6.24
N LYS A 162 -4.54 -11.60 -5.17
CA LYS A 162 -4.88 -12.47 -4.03
C LYS A 162 -5.83 -13.62 -4.39
N ARG A 163 -6.59 -13.50 -5.49
CA ARG A 163 -7.46 -14.57 -6.00
C ARG A 163 -6.79 -15.34 -7.14
N ASN A 164 -6.18 -14.62 -8.09
CA ASN A 164 -5.60 -15.18 -9.30
C ASN A 164 -4.13 -14.74 -9.45
N PRO A 165 -3.17 -15.31 -8.70
CA PRO A 165 -1.79 -14.84 -8.74
C PRO A 165 -1.12 -15.04 -10.12
N ASP A 166 -1.42 -16.14 -10.80
CA ASP A 166 -0.78 -16.53 -12.06
C ASP A 166 -1.11 -15.58 -13.23
N GLU A 167 -2.37 -15.13 -13.32
CA GLU A 167 -2.82 -14.22 -14.39
C GLU A 167 -2.14 -12.86 -14.33
N TYR A 168 -1.74 -12.42 -13.15
CA TYR A 168 -1.15 -11.10 -12.91
C TYR A 168 0.36 -11.14 -12.76
N LYS A 169 1.03 -12.30 -12.93
CA LYS A 169 2.49 -12.45 -12.74
C LYS A 169 3.32 -11.46 -13.58
N GLY A 170 2.80 -11.03 -14.74
CA GLY A 170 3.41 -9.99 -15.58
C GLY A 170 3.58 -8.62 -14.89
N CYS A 171 2.88 -8.36 -13.79
CA CYS A 171 3.00 -7.10 -13.03
C CYS A 171 4.33 -6.98 -12.27
N VAL A 172 4.99 -8.09 -11.91
CA VAL A 172 6.22 -8.09 -11.10
C VAL A 172 7.34 -7.32 -11.79
N ASN A 173 7.64 -7.65 -13.07
CA ASN A 173 8.71 -6.97 -13.81
C ASN A 173 8.42 -5.46 -13.99
N LEU A 174 7.16 -5.11 -14.28
CA LEU A 174 6.75 -3.71 -14.42
C LEU A 174 6.83 -2.96 -13.09
N ALA A 175 6.44 -3.59 -11.98
CA ALA A 175 6.52 -3.01 -10.64
C ALA A 175 7.96 -2.76 -10.23
N VAL A 176 8.87 -3.73 -10.43
CA VAL A 176 10.30 -3.59 -10.15
C VAL A 176 10.94 -2.50 -11.03
N SER A 177 10.66 -2.50 -12.34
CA SER A 177 11.18 -1.47 -13.24
C SER A 177 10.71 -0.07 -12.85
N ARG A 178 9.44 0.06 -12.45
CA ARG A 178 8.88 1.35 -12.01
C ARG A 178 9.44 1.79 -10.67
N LEU A 179 9.55 0.89 -9.70
CA LEU A 179 10.15 1.17 -8.40
C LEU A 179 11.59 1.65 -8.58
N SER A 180 12.39 0.94 -9.39
CA SER A 180 13.75 1.31 -9.76
C SER A 180 13.85 2.74 -10.26
N ARG A 181 13.02 3.11 -11.23
CA ARG A 181 13.00 4.47 -11.78
C ARG A 181 12.62 5.54 -10.75
N ILE A 182 11.71 5.24 -9.83
CA ILE A 182 11.31 6.19 -8.78
C ILE A 182 12.45 6.36 -7.77
N VAL A 183 13.06 5.27 -7.31
CA VAL A 183 14.13 5.34 -6.30
C VAL A 183 15.42 5.93 -6.86
N THR A 184 15.72 5.80 -8.16
CA THR A 184 16.91 6.44 -8.77
C THR A 184 16.67 7.87 -9.22
N SER A 185 15.42 8.31 -9.32
CA SER A 185 15.10 9.66 -9.79
C SER A 185 15.52 10.78 -8.85
N SER A 186 15.72 11.96 -9.43
CA SER A 186 15.83 13.20 -8.68
C SER A 186 14.44 13.72 -8.31
N TYR A 187 14.36 14.52 -7.24
CA TYR A 187 13.13 15.20 -6.83
C TYR A 187 12.61 16.19 -7.91
N THR A 188 13.43 16.55 -8.90
CA THR A 188 13.04 17.37 -10.05
C THR A 188 12.26 16.61 -11.11
N ASP A 189 12.34 15.27 -11.13
CA ASP A 189 11.72 14.45 -12.18
C ASP A 189 10.23 14.20 -11.91
N PHE A 190 9.83 14.31 -10.64
CA PHE A 190 8.47 14.06 -10.13
C PHE A 190 7.93 15.25 -9.33
N GLN A 191 8.07 16.49 -9.83
CA GLN A 191 7.79 17.72 -9.06
C GLN A 191 6.46 17.70 -8.30
N ASP A 192 5.38 17.22 -8.93
CA ASP A 192 4.04 17.22 -8.32
C ASP A 192 3.75 16.01 -7.41
N TYR A 193 4.48 14.90 -7.55
CA TYR A 193 4.36 13.70 -6.71
C TYR A 193 5.48 13.58 -5.68
N THR A 194 6.37 14.57 -5.64
CA THR A 194 7.41 14.65 -4.62
C THR A 194 6.79 15.25 -3.38
N TYR A 195 6.67 14.43 -2.34
CA TYR A 195 6.17 14.85 -1.04
C TYR A 195 7.37 15.12 -0.13
N TYR A 196 7.59 16.38 0.23
CA TYR A 196 8.70 16.78 1.12
C TYR A 196 10.05 16.17 0.69
N PHE A 197 10.47 16.34 -0.56
CA PHE A 197 11.71 15.76 -1.13
C PHE A 197 11.77 14.23 -1.23
N VAL A 198 10.66 13.53 -0.97
CA VAL A 198 10.53 12.07 -1.19
C VAL A 198 9.72 11.84 -2.46
N PRO A 199 10.28 11.18 -3.50
CA PRO A 199 9.57 10.96 -4.76
C PRO A 199 8.50 9.87 -4.60
N ALA A 200 7.23 10.22 -4.83
CA ALA A 200 6.07 9.33 -4.87
C ALA A 200 6.01 8.26 -3.75
N PRO A 201 6.09 8.64 -2.45
CA PRO A 201 6.23 7.69 -1.35
C PRO A 201 5.11 6.65 -1.29
N TRP A 202 3.85 7.08 -1.49
CA TRP A 202 2.69 6.16 -1.45
C TRP A 202 2.68 5.17 -2.61
N LEU A 203 3.19 5.54 -3.79
CA LEU A 203 3.30 4.59 -4.89
C LEU A 203 4.41 3.58 -4.60
N CYS A 204 5.56 4.00 -4.06
CA CYS A 204 6.63 3.09 -3.64
C CYS A 204 6.11 2.06 -2.63
N VAL A 205 5.41 2.51 -1.59
CA VAL A 205 4.80 1.61 -0.58
C VAL A 205 3.83 0.62 -1.25
N LYS A 206 2.95 1.09 -2.13
CA LYS A 206 2.00 0.21 -2.83
C LYS A 206 2.70 -0.79 -3.77
N LEU A 207 3.77 -0.39 -4.45
CA LEU A 207 4.55 -1.29 -5.32
C LEU A 207 5.28 -2.35 -4.49
N LEU A 208 5.90 -1.96 -3.37
CA LEU A 208 6.55 -2.90 -2.45
C LEU A 208 5.55 -3.89 -1.86
N ARG A 209 4.37 -3.42 -1.44
CA ARG A 209 3.28 -4.27 -0.97
C ARG A 209 2.77 -5.23 -2.05
N LEU A 210 2.62 -4.76 -3.29
CA LEU A 210 2.24 -5.61 -4.42
C LEU A 210 3.24 -6.76 -4.62
N LEU A 211 4.54 -6.48 -4.52
CA LEU A 211 5.60 -7.48 -4.66
C LEU A 211 5.58 -8.54 -3.53
N GLN A 212 5.06 -8.23 -2.34
CA GLN A 212 4.88 -9.20 -1.25
C GLN A 212 3.78 -10.25 -1.52
N ASN A 213 2.99 -10.11 -2.58
CA ASN A 213 2.04 -11.16 -2.97
C ASN A 213 2.68 -12.25 -3.86
N TYR A 214 3.97 -12.13 -4.18
CA TYR A 214 4.69 -13.04 -5.05
C TYR A 214 5.97 -13.56 -4.39
N PRO A 215 6.42 -14.77 -4.76
CA PRO A 215 7.75 -15.23 -4.40
C PRO A 215 8.83 -14.38 -5.09
N PRO A 216 10.10 -14.54 -4.69
CA PRO A 216 11.24 -13.89 -5.33
C PRO A 216 11.21 -14.07 -6.86
N PRO A 217 11.49 -13.02 -7.66
CA PRO A 217 11.39 -13.12 -9.12
C PRO A 217 12.27 -14.23 -9.68
N ASP A 218 11.70 -15.09 -10.54
CA ASP A 218 12.42 -16.20 -11.19
C ASP A 218 13.56 -15.70 -12.09
N ASP A 219 13.33 -14.58 -12.80
CA ASP A 219 14.32 -13.97 -13.70
C ASP A 219 15.45 -13.31 -12.89
N PRO A 220 16.71 -13.76 -13.04
CA PRO A 220 17.86 -13.20 -12.33
C PRO A 220 18.06 -11.70 -12.56
N SER A 221 17.72 -11.20 -13.75
CA SER A 221 17.88 -9.78 -14.09
C SER A 221 16.88 -8.90 -13.33
N VAL A 222 15.65 -9.37 -13.17
CA VAL A 222 14.60 -8.69 -12.40
C VAL A 222 14.93 -8.76 -10.91
N ARG A 223 15.44 -9.90 -10.43
CA ARG A 223 15.88 -10.09 -9.05
C ARG A 223 17.05 -9.16 -8.68
N SER A 224 18.09 -9.10 -9.51
CA SER A 224 19.23 -8.19 -9.31
C SER A 224 18.76 -6.74 -9.22
N ARG A 225 17.89 -6.32 -10.15
CA ARG A 225 17.33 -4.97 -10.14
C ARG A 225 16.53 -4.69 -8.87
N LEU A 226 15.73 -5.64 -8.39
CA LEU A 226 14.98 -5.48 -7.14
C LEU A 226 15.93 -5.31 -5.94
N ASN A 227 16.97 -6.15 -5.84
CA ASN A 227 17.96 -6.06 -4.76
C ASN A 227 18.69 -4.70 -4.79
N GLU A 228 19.14 -4.24 -5.96
CA GLU A 228 19.75 -2.91 -6.12
C GLU A 228 18.80 -1.77 -5.68
N CYS A 229 17.49 -1.91 -5.95
CA CYS A 229 16.49 -0.95 -5.50
C CYS A 229 16.37 -0.93 -3.98
N LEU A 230 16.33 -2.10 -3.35
CA LEU A 230 16.24 -2.25 -1.90
C LEU A 230 17.50 -1.69 -1.21
N ASP A 231 18.68 -2.00 -1.74
CA ASP A 231 19.94 -1.41 -1.28
C ASP A 231 19.94 0.12 -1.39
N THR A 232 19.42 0.65 -2.50
CA THR A 232 19.30 2.11 -2.69
C THR A 232 18.36 2.74 -1.65
N ILE A 233 17.25 2.09 -1.32
CA ILE A 233 16.32 2.56 -0.27
C ILE A 233 17.00 2.55 1.10
N LEU A 234 17.74 1.48 1.43
CA LEU A 234 18.51 1.38 2.68
C LEU A 234 19.61 2.45 2.76
N ASN A 235 20.34 2.69 1.66
CA ASN A 235 21.36 3.75 1.59
C ASN A 235 20.75 5.14 1.84
N LYS A 236 19.62 5.45 1.20
CA LYS A 236 18.91 6.73 1.39
C LYS A 236 18.37 6.96 2.80
N ALA A 237 18.15 5.88 3.56
CA ALA A 237 17.76 5.99 4.96
C ALA A 237 18.94 6.41 5.87
N GLN A 238 20.16 6.03 5.50
CA GLN A 238 21.39 6.40 6.22
C GLN A 238 21.90 7.80 5.85
N GLU A 239 21.53 8.30 4.68
CA GLU A 239 21.83 9.68 4.28
C GLU A 239 21.24 10.72 5.26
N PRO A 240 21.93 11.85 5.46
CA PRO A 240 21.43 12.93 6.30
C PRO A 240 20.10 13.48 5.76
N LEU A 241 19.20 13.79 6.70
CA LEU A 241 17.88 14.30 6.35
C LEU A 241 17.99 15.62 5.55
N LYS A 242 17.34 15.66 4.39
CA LYS A 242 17.27 16.87 3.54
C LYS A 242 16.36 17.94 4.14
N SER A 243 15.47 17.55 5.04
CA SER A 243 14.59 18.45 5.77
C SER A 243 14.40 17.98 7.20
N LYS A 244 14.38 18.91 8.16
CA LYS A 244 14.08 18.65 9.57
C LYS A 244 12.58 18.49 9.85
N LYS A 245 11.72 18.67 8.84
CA LYS A 245 10.27 18.54 9.00
C LYS A 245 9.88 17.07 9.20
N VAL A 246 9.06 16.80 10.22
CA VAL A 246 8.61 15.43 10.56
C VAL A 246 7.94 14.71 9.37
N GLN A 247 7.26 15.45 8.49
CA GLN A 247 6.62 14.90 7.29
C GLN A 247 7.64 14.27 6.32
N HIS A 248 8.84 14.85 6.21
CA HIS A 248 9.93 14.28 5.40
C HIS A 248 10.40 12.95 5.98
N SER A 249 10.67 12.92 7.29
CA SER A 249 11.09 11.72 8.03
C SER A 249 10.05 10.61 7.88
N ASN A 250 8.78 10.91 8.15
CA ASN A 250 7.68 9.94 8.08
C ASN A 250 7.50 9.36 6.68
N ALA A 251 7.51 10.20 5.64
CA ALA A 251 7.36 9.73 4.27
C ALA A 251 8.54 8.85 3.81
N ARG A 252 9.77 9.21 4.21
CA ARG A 252 10.96 8.39 3.93
C ARG A 252 10.90 7.05 4.66
N ASN A 253 10.57 7.09 5.95
CA ASN A 253 10.52 5.90 6.80
C ASN A 253 9.38 4.97 6.39
N ALA A 254 8.24 5.48 5.91
CA ALA A 254 7.16 4.64 5.39
C ALA A 254 7.62 3.76 4.21
N VAL A 255 8.40 4.32 3.27
CA VAL A 255 8.99 3.54 2.16
C VAL A 255 10.02 2.54 2.67
N LEU A 256 10.84 2.95 3.64
CA LEU A 256 11.85 2.09 4.25
C LEU A 256 11.26 0.88 4.97
N PHE A 257 10.25 1.08 5.83
CA PHE A 257 9.60 -0.01 6.56
C PHE A 257 8.92 -1.00 5.61
N GLU A 258 8.25 -0.51 4.56
CA GLU A 258 7.65 -1.41 3.57
C GLU A 258 8.71 -2.17 2.74
N ALA A 259 9.89 -1.57 2.52
CA ALA A 259 11.02 -2.25 1.88
C ALA A 259 11.63 -3.31 2.80
N ILE A 260 11.76 -3.02 4.09
CA ILE A 260 12.20 -3.99 5.11
C ILE A 260 11.21 -5.16 5.18
N ASN A 261 9.90 -4.90 5.18
CA ASN A 261 8.89 -5.95 5.15
C ASN A 261 9.01 -6.83 3.91
N LEU A 262 9.31 -6.25 2.75
CA LEU A 262 9.57 -7.03 1.53
C LEU A 262 10.85 -7.86 1.64
N ILE A 263 11.93 -7.32 2.22
CA ILE A 263 13.18 -8.06 2.45
C ILE A 263 12.92 -9.28 3.35
N ILE A 264 12.21 -9.08 4.47
CA ILE A 264 11.85 -10.14 5.42
C ILE A 264 10.94 -11.18 4.74
N HIS A 265 9.95 -10.74 3.97
CA HIS A 265 9.04 -11.65 3.28
C HIS A 265 9.76 -12.54 2.24
N MET A 266 10.75 -11.99 1.54
CA MET A 266 11.47 -12.72 0.50
C MET A 266 12.54 -13.67 1.06
N ASP A 267 13.13 -13.35 2.21
CA ASP A 267 14.10 -14.18 2.97
C ASP A 267 15.21 -14.85 2.12
N CYS A 268 15.65 -14.19 1.04
CA CYS A 268 16.59 -14.76 0.07
C CYS A 268 18.03 -14.26 0.21
N GLU A 269 18.23 -13.06 0.76
CA GLU A 269 19.50 -12.34 0.69
C GLU A 269 19.92 -11.93 2.10
N SER A 270 20.83 -12.71 2.70
CA SER A 270 21.29 -12.52 4.08
C SER A 270 21.92 -11.14 4.30
N SER A 271 22.60 -10.59 3.29
CA SER A 271 23.19 -9.26 3.34
C SER A 271 22.12 -8.17 3.57
N LEU A 272 21.00 -8.22 2.86
CA LEU A 272 19.88 -7.30 3.03
C LEU A 272 19.18 -7.46 4.38
N LEU A 273 19.00 -8.70 4.86
CA LEU A 273 18.39 -8.98 6.16
C LEU A 273 19.21 -8.39 7.31
N VAL A 274 20.53 -8.59 7.30
CA VAL A 274 21.43 -8.03 8.32
C VAL A 274 21.42 -6.51 8.28
N ARG A 275 21.44 -5.90 7.08
CA ARG A 275 21.33 -4.45 6.92
C ARG A 275 20.00 -3.90 7.45
N ALA A 276 18.90 -4.58 7.15
CA ALA A 276 17.57 -4.23 7.65
C ALA A 276 17.53 -4.31 9.18
N CYS A 277 18.05 -5.38 9.78
CA CYS A 277 18.15 -5.57 11.23
C CYS A 277 18.92 -4.42 11.89
N ASN A 278 20.11 -4.08 11.37
CA ASN A 278 20.91 -2.97 11.89
C ASN A 278 20.16 -1.63 11.80
N GLN A 279 19.41 -1.41 10.71
CA GLN A 279 18.63 -0.19 10.54
C GLN A 279 17.45 -0.11 11.52
N LEU A 280 16.77 -1.24 11.79
CA LEU A 280 15.74 -1.34 12.83
C LEU A 280 16.32 -1.13 14.23
N GLY A 281 17.51 -1.67 14.51
CA GLY A 281 18.21 -1.45 15.78
C GLY A 281 18.47 0.03 16.08
N GLN A 282 18.81 0.83 15.06
CA GLN A 282 18.92 2.29 15.21
C GLN A 282 17.57 2.95 15.55
N PHE A 283 16.46 2.44 15.01
CA PHE A 283 15.12 2.97 15.29
C PHE A 283 14.64 2.64 16.71
N LEU A 284 15.09 1.55 17.33
CA LEU A 284 14.77 1.22 18.73
C LEU A 284 15.26 2.29 19.73
N GLN A 285 16.34 3.01 19.38
CA GLN A 285 16.90 4.09 20.19
C GLN A 285 16.42 5.48 19.72
N ASN A 286 15.45 5.54 18.81
CA ASN A 286 14.96 6.81 18.28
C ASN A 286 14.12 7.55 19.33
N ARG A 287 14.14 8.88 19.28
CA ARG A 287 13.33 9.74 20.18
C ARG A 287 11.84 9.62 19.92
N GLU A 288 11.44 9.26 18.69
CA GLU A 288 10.03 9.12 18.30
C GLU A 288 9.49 7.74 18.70
N THR A 289 8.49 7.71 19.59
CA THR A 289 7.81 6.48 20.03
C THR A 289 7.22 5.68 18.87
N ASN A 290 6.68 6.34 17.85
CA ASN A 290 6.12 5.66 16.67
C ASN A 290 7.17 4.85 15.91
N LEU A 291 8.41 5.36 15.79
CA LEU A 291 9.49 4.65 15.11
C LEU A 291 9.99 3.47 15.93
N ARG A 292 10.06 3.62 17.27
CA ARG A 292 10.38 2.52 18.19
C ARG A 292 9.34 1.40 18.10
N TYR A 293 8.05 1.74 18.10
CA TYR A 293 6.95 0.79 17.93
C TYR A 293 7.07 -0.02 16.62
N LEU A 294 7.19 0.69 15.48
CA LEU A 294 7.30 0.04 14.16
C LEU A 294 8.58 -0.81 14.03
N ALA A 295 9.66 -0.38 14.68
CA ALA A 295 10.91 -1.13 14.69
C ALA A 295 10.79 -2.44 15.46
N LEU A 296 10.15 -2.43 16.64
CA LEU A 296 9.86 -3.65 17.40
C LEU A 296 8.97 -4.62 16.60
N GLU A 297 7.91 -4.10 15.97
CA GLU A 297 7.00 -4.91 15.15
C GLU A 297 7.72 -5.56 13.96
N SER A 298 8.53 -4.80 13.23
CA SER A 298 9.26 -5.32 12.07
C SER A 298 10.38 -6.28 12.48
N MET A 299 11.05 -6.03 13.61
CA MET A 299 12.11 -6.89 14.13
C MET A 299 11.56 -8.23 14.63
N CYS A 300 10.31 -8.26 15.11
CA CYS A 300 9.63 -9.50 15.51
C CYS A 300 9.45 -10.44 14.30
N LEU A 301 9.05 -9.89 13.15
CA LEU A 301 8.98 -10.66 11.90
C LEU A 301 10.38 -11.16 11.48
N LEU A 302 11.40 -10.31 11.63
CA LEU A 302 12.78 -10.65 11.29
C LEU A 302 13.37 -11.75 12.19
N ALA A 303 12.97 -11.81 13.46
CA ALA A 303 13.41 -12.84 14.41
C ALA A 303 13.02 -14.27 13.99
N THR A 304 11.98 -14.41 13.16
CA THR A 304 11.54 -15.72 12.63
C THR A 304 12.42 -16.26 11.50
N SER A 305 13.31 -15.45 10.92
CA SER A 305 14.24 -15.85 9.86
C SER A 305 15.54 -16.43 10.44
N GLU A 306 15.95 -17.61 9.98
CA GLU A 306 17.17 -18.29 10.43
C GLU A 306 18.44 -17.49 10.13
N PHE A 307 18.47 -16.77 9.01
CA PHE A 307 19.66 -16.02 8.57
C PHE A 307 19.95 -14.78 9.41
N SER A 308 18.96 -14.30 10.15
CA SER A 308 19.00 -13.00 10.81
C SER A 308 18.76 -13.05 12.32
N HIS A 309 18.41 -14.22 12.84
CA HIS A 309 18.19 -14.47 14.26
C HIS A 309 19.38 -14.01 15.15
N GLU A 310 20.62 -14.32 14.75
CA GLU A 310 21.82 -13.89 15.47
C GLU A 310 22.05 -12.37 15.42
N ALA A 311 21.59 -11.68 14.37
CA ALA A 311 21.67 -10.22 14.29
C ALA A 311 20.64 -9.56 15.23
N VAL A 312 19.45 -10.13 15.36
CA VAL A 312 18.40 -9.64 16.27
C VAL A 312 18.85 -9.72 17.73
N LYS A 313 19.45 -10.85 18.14
CA LYS A 313 19.93 -11.05 19.52
C LYS A 313 20.91 -9.97 19.99
N LYS A 314 21.71 -9.38 19.10
CA LYS A 314 22.62 -8.28 19.44
C LYS A 314 21.89 -7.05 19.99
N HIS A 315 20.60 -6.92 19.73
CA HIS A 315 19.76 -5.83 20.21
C HIS A 315 18.94 -6.20 21.46
N GLN A 316 19.08 -7.41 22.02
CA GLN A 316 18.33 -7.90 23.19
C GLN A 316 18.35 -6.91 24.36
N GLU A 317 19.52 -6.38 24.72
CA GLU A 317 19.64 -5.39 25.82
C GLU A 317 18.84 -4.11 25.53
N THR A 318 18.84 -3.65 24.26
CA THR A 318 18.05 -2.48 23.86
C THR A 318 16.55 -2.76 23.98
N VAL A 319 16.10 -3.98 23.66
CA VAL A 319 14.69 -4.39 23.77
C VAL A 319 14.27 -4.54 25.23
N ILE A 320 15.11 -5.12 26.10
CA ILE A 320 14.87 -5.17 27.56
C ILE A 320 14.76 -3.76 28.13
N ASN A 321 15.64 -2.85 27.72
CA ASN A 321 15.57 -1.45 28.13
C ASN A 321 14.29 -0.76 27.63
N ALA A 322 13.80 -1.09 26.43
CA ALA A 322 12.52 -0.60 25.93
C ALA A 322 11.34 -1.09 26.80
N LEU A 323 11.33 -2.37 27.20
CA LEU A 323 10.31 -2.93 28.09
C LEU A 323 10.24 -2.16 29.44
N LYS A 324 11.39 -1.83 30.01
CA LYS A 324 11.47 -1.16 31.32
C LYS A 324 11.20 0.35 31.28
N SER A 325 11.66 1.03 30.24
CA SER A 325 11.70 2.50 30.19
C SER A 325 10.53 3.15 29.44
N GLU A 326 9.84 2.40 28.58
CA GLU A 326 8.75 2.94 27.77
C GLU A 326 7.48 3.18 28.59
N ARG A 327 6.89 4.36 28.41
CA ARG A 327 5.62 4.71 29.08
C ARG A 327 4.42 4.06 28.39
N ASP A 328 4.49 3.87 27.09
CA ASP A 328 3.39 3.34 26.29
C ASP A 328 3.25 1.82 26.48
N VAL A 329 2.03 1.38 26.83
CA VAL A 329 1.70 -0.04 27.04
C VAL A 329 1.91 -0.86 25.77
N SER A 330 1.50 -0.34 24.62
CA SER A 330 1.56 -1.02 23.32
C SER A 330 3.01 -1.24 22.88
N VAL A 331 3.91 -0.30 23.17
CA VAL A 331 5.35 -0.45 22.88
C VAL A 331 5.96 -1.53 23.79
N ARG A 332 5.59 -1.54 25.08
CA ARG A 332 6.02 -2.58 26.02
C ARG A 332 5.54 -3.96 25.57
N GLN A 333 4.28 -4.11 25.14
CA GLN A 333 3.76 -5.36 24.59
C GLN A 333 4.59 -5.83 23.38
N ARG A 334 4.88 -4.94 22.42
CA ARG A 334 5.74 -5.28 21.26
C ARG A 334 7.16 -5.69 21.66
N ALA A 335 7.71 -5.11 22.73
CA ALA A 335 9.01 -5.53 23.26
C ALA A 335 8.94 -6.94 23.84
N VAL A 336 7.88 -7.29 24.57
CA VAL A 336 7.66 -8.66 25.07
C VAL A 336 7.51 -9.66 23.91
N ASP A 337 6.70 -9.34 22.89
CA ASP A 337 6.52 -10.17 21.70
C ASP A 337 7.87 -10.48 21.02
N LEU A 338 8.72 -9.44 20.89
CA LEU A 338 10.03 -9.56 20.27
C LEU A 338 11.01 -10.36 21.14
N LEU A 339 11.00 -10.19 22.46
CA LEU A 339 11.80 -11.00 23.38
C LEU A 339 11.41 -12.48 23.30
N TYR A 340 10.12 -12.77 23.19
CA TYR A 340 9.63 -14.12 22.93
C TYR A 340 10.13 -14.68 21.60
N ALA A 341 10.01 -13.89 20.52
CA ALA A 341 10.40 -14.32 19.18
C ALA A 341 11.92 -14.57 19.02
N MET A 342 12.77 -13.85 19.77
CA MET A 342 14.23 -14.06 19.75
C MET A 342 14.73 -15.04 20.82
N CYS A 343 13.82 -15.62 21.61
CA CYS A 343 14.16 -16.53 22.70
C CYS A 343 14.62 -17.88 22.14
N ASP A 344 15.76 -18.36 22.63
CA ASP A 344 16.30 -19.68 22.37
C ASP A 344 16.94 -20.27 23.64
N ARG A 345 17.54 -21.45 23.52
CA ARG A 345 18.17 -22.13 24.66
C ARG A 345 19.34 -21.36 25.28
N SER A 346 19.92 -20.39 24.58
CA SER A 346 21.08 -19.64 25.04
C SER A 346 20.71 -18.41 25.89
N ASN A 347 19.55 -17.80 25.63
CA ASN A 347 19.12 -16.55 26.28
C ASN A 347 17.80 -16.67 27.07
N ALA A 348 17.17 -17.85 27.10
CA ALA A 348 15.89 -18.05 27.79
C ALA A 348 15.94 -17.68 29.28
N GLU A 349 16.99 -18.08 30.00
CA GLU A 349 17.11 -17.79 31.44
C GLU A 349 17.17 -16.28 31.70
N ASP A 350 18.00 -15.56 30.94
CA ASP A 350 18.15 -14.10 31.03
C ASP A 350 16.84 -13.37 30.72
N ILE A 351 16.17 -13.77 29.63
CA ILE A 351 14.91 -13.14 29.19
C ILE A 351 13.81 -13.36 30.23
N VAL A 352 13.65 -14.59 30.72
CA VAL A 352 12.64 -14.93 31.73
C VAL A 352 12.90 -14.18 33.04
N GLN A 353 14.15 -14.11 33.49
CA GLN A 353 14.50 -13.40 34.70
C GLN A 353 14.13 -11.91 34.61
N GLU A 354 14.40 -11.29 33.47
CA GLU A 354 14.06 -9.88 33.23
C GLU A 354 12.55 -9.65 33.11
N MET A 355 11.82 -10.56 32.44
CA MET A 355 10.36 -10.51 32.36
C MET A 355 9.70 -10.65 33.74
N LEU A 356 10.19 -11.55 34.59
CA LEU A 356 9.68 -11.74 35.95
C LEU A 356 9.94 -10.52 36.83
N THR A 357 11.14 -9.93 36.74
CA THR A 357 11.48 -8.70 37.45
C THR A 357 10.54 -7.56 37.04
N TYR A 358 10.24 -7.45 35.73
CA TYR A 358 9.32 -6.43 35.25
C TYR A 358 7.87 -6.69 35.69
N LEU A 359 7.44 -7.96 35.75
CA LEU A 359 6.07 -8.37 36.09
C LEU A 359 5.59 -7.82 37.45
N GLU A 360 6.50 -7.68 38.41
CA GLU A 360 6.21 -7.11 39.74
C GLU A 360 5.64 -5.68 39.66
N THR A 361 6.16 -4.88 38.73
CA THR A 361 5.79 -3.47 38.55
C THR A 361 4.87 -3.23 37.34
N ALA A 362 4.62 -4.26 36.54
CA ALA A 362 3.81 -4.16 35.33
C ALA A 362 2.33 -3.85 35.61
N ASP A 363 1.69 -3.11 34.70
CA ASP A 363 0.26 -2.82 34.72
C ASP A 363 -0.57 -4.11 34.55
N TYR A 364 -1.76 -4.17 35.15
CA TYR A 364 -2.62 -5.37 35.12
C TYR A 364 -2.95 -5.84 33.70
N THR A 365 -3.03 -4.92 32.73
CA THR A 365 -3.33 -5.21 31.32
C THR A 365 -2.24 -6.02 30.62
N ILE A 366 -0.96 -5.83 30.97
CA ILE A 366 0.19 -6.52 30.35
C ILE A 366 0.52 -7.82 31.09
N ARG A 367 0.23 -7.89 32.39
CA ARG A 367 0.60 -9.04 33.26
C ARG A 367 0.07 -10.37 32.72
N GLU A 368 -1.17 -10.42 32.25
CA GLU A 368 -1.76 -11.68 31.76
C GLU A 368 -1.01 -12.20 30.52
N GLU A 369 -0.70 -11.33 29.56
CA GLU A 369 0.05 -11.71 28.35
C GLU A 369 1.49 -12.11 28.68
N MET A 370 2.16 -11.37 29.56
CA MET A 370 3.52 -11.72 29.98
C MET A 370 3.60 -13.07 30.67
N VAL A 371 2.66 -13.38 31.57
CA VAL A 371 2.61 -14.69 32.24
C VAL A 371 2.42 -15.80 31.21
N LYS A 372 1.54 -15.61 30.21
CA LYS A 372 1.36 -16.58 29.11
C LYS A 372 2.66 -16.79 28.35
N ILE A 373 3.38 -15.73 28.01
CA ILE A 373 4.65 -15.80 27.26
C ILE A 373 5.74 -16.49 28.08
N VAL A 374 5.90 -16.14 29.36
CA VAL A 374 6.87 -16.81 30.24
C VAL A 374 6.57 -18.31 30.34
N LEU A 375 5.30 -18.69 30.51
CA LEU A 375 4.89 -20.10 30.54
C LEU A 375 5.16 -20.83 29.21
N LEU A 376 5.09 -20.13 28.07
CA LEU A 376 5.42 -20.68 26.77
C LEU A 376 6.92 -20.90 26.58
N ILE A 377 7.78 -20.06 27.16
CA ILE A 377 9.24 -20.21 27.09
C ILE A 377 9.71 -21.43 27.90
N PHE A 378 9.03 -21.77 28.99
CA PHE A 378 9.36 -22.94 29.82
C PHE A 378 8.93 -24.29 29.22
N LYS A 379 8.08 -24.30 28.17
CA LYS A 379 7.67 -25.52 27.46
C LYS A 379 8.62 -25.83 26.32
#